data_AF-A0A353RAI9-F1
#
_entry.id   AF-A0A353RAI9-F1
#
_cell.length_a   1.000
_cell.length_b   1.000
_cell.length_c   1.000
_cell.angle_alpha   90.00
_cell.angle_beta   90.00
_cell.angle_gamma   90.00
#
_symmetry.space_group_name_H-M   'P 1'
#
loop_
_entity.id
_entity.type
_entity.pdbx_description
1 polymer ?
#
loop_
_entity_poly.entity_id
_entity_poly.type
_entity_poly.pdbx_seq_one_letter_code
_entity_poly.pdbx_strand_id
1 'polypeptide(L)'
;RVAGIMREARIFRENLVLKRSYEIPVGQNYFIIRNQIRNIGFVAEPVMFMLHMNFGYPLLSPDAMLVIPSEEIEPRDEDASAGMASFKSI
;
A
#
# COMPACT_ATOMS: atom_id res chain seq x y z
N ARG A 1 20.73 -0.87 -3.33
CA ARG A 1 19.82 -0.41 -2.25
C ARG A 1 19.84 1.11 -2.23
N VAL A 2 18.67 1.74 -2.09
CA VAL A 2 18.53 3.21 -1.92
C VAL A 2 17.59 3.47 -0.75
N ALA A 3 17.81 4.54 0.01
CA ALA A 3 17.01 4.89 1.18
C ALA A 3 16.77 6.40 1.30
N GLY A 4 15.69 6.77 1.97
CA GLY A 4 15.29 8.16 2.19
C GLY A 4 14.44 8.34 3.45
N ILE A 5 14.35 9.58 3.89
CA ILE A 5 13.55 9.99 5.06
C ILE A 5 12.57 11.07 4.62
N MET A 6 11.31 10.92 5.01
CA MET A 6 10.24 11.89 4.81
C MET A 6 9.65 12.27 6.16
N ARG A 7 9.18 13.52 6.29
CA ARG A 7 8.50 14.01 7.49
C ARG A 7 7.11 14.48 7.13
N GLU A 8 6.15 14.09 7.95
CA GLU A 8 4.82 14.67 8.00
C GLU A 8 4.71 15.37 9.35
N ALA A 9 4.70 16.71 9.33
CA ALA A 9 4.72 17.50 10.55
C ALA A 9 3.91 18.78 10.41
N ARG A 10 3.21 19.15 11.47
CA ARG A 10 2.46 20.40 11.56
C ARG A 10 2.57 21.01 12.97
N ILE A 11 2.57 22.33 13.05
CA ILE A 11 2.67 23.06 14.33
C ILE A 11 1.48 22.66 15.23
N PHE A 12 1.80 22.22 16.44
CA PHE A 12 0.85 21.69 17.45
C PHE A 12 0.03 20.48 17.02
N ARG A 13 0.47 19.72 16.01
CA ARG A 13 -0.16 18.46 15.62
C ARG A 13 0.89 17.38 15.35
N GLU A 14 0.59 16.51 14.38
CA GLU A 14 1.38 15.35 14.04
C GLU A 14 2.85 15.70 13.81
N ASN A 15 3.72 14.77 14.20
CA ASN A 15 5.15 14.82 13.92
C ASN A 15 5.63 13.38 13.69
N LEU A 16 5.42 12.92 12.45
CA LEU A 16 5.75 11.57 12.00
C LEU A 16 6.98 11.61 11.10
N VAL A 17 7.81 10.57 11.21
CA VAL A 17 8.95 10.33 10.33
C VAL A 17 8.76 8.99 9.64
N LEU A 18 8.76 8.98 8.31
CA LEU A 18 8.86 7.78 7.50
C LEU A 18 10.31 7.60 7.05
N LYS A 19 10.92 6.48 7.44
CA LYS A 19 12.15 5.97 6.82
C LYS A 19 11.78 4.90 5.82
N ARG A 20 12.21 5.05 4.56
CA ARG A 20 11.95 4.07 3.49
C ARG A 20 13.26 3.60 2.86
N SER A 21 13.34 2.33 2.50
CA SER A 21 14.36 1.82 1.58
C SER A 21 13.79 0.94 0.49
N TYR A 22 14.41 0.99 -0.68
CA TYR A 22 14.18 0.10 -1.82
C TYR A 22 15.41 -0.77 -2.06
N GLU A 23 15.19 -2.06 -2.24
CA GLU A 23 16.22 -3.05 -2.56
C GLU A 23 15.79 -3.84 -3.80
N ILE A 24 16.67 -3.92 -4.79
CA ILE A 24 16.45 -4.65 -6.03
C ILE A 24 17.59 -5.67 -6.14
N PRO A 25 17.37 -6.93 -5.72
CA PRO A 25 18.39 -7.96 -5.83
C PRO A 25 18.66 -8.32 -7.30
N VAL A 26 19.93 -8.47 -7.66
CA VAL A 26 20.32 -8.79 -9.04
C VAL A 26 19.87 -10.21 -9.40
N GLY A 27 19.28 -10.36 -10.59
CA GLY A 27 18.81 -11.66 -11.10
C GLY A 27 17.50 -12.15 -10.48
N GLN A 28 16.84 -11.35 -9.65
CA GLN A 28 15.56 -11.70 -9.04
C GLN A 28 14.41 -10.96 -9.73
N ASN A 29 13.21 -11.55 -9.69
CA ASN A 29 11.98 -10.98 -10.26
C ASN A 29 11.14 -10.22 -9.21
N TYR A 30 11.76 -9.78 -8.11
CA TYR A 30 11.10 -9.03 -7.05
C TYR A 30 11.98 -7.86 -6.60
N PHE A 31 11.36 -6.93 -5.90
CA PHE A 31 12.05 -5.88 -5.17
C PHE A 31 11.41 -5.74 -3.79
N ILE A 32 12.14 -5.13 -2.85
CA ILE A 32 11.72 -5.01 -1.46
C ILE A 32 11.57 -3.52 -1.14
N ILE A 33 10.38 -3.14 -0.67
CA ILE A 33 10.15 -1.84 -0.02
C ILE A 33 10.11 -2.06 1.49
N ARG A 34 10.96 -1.38 2.25
CA ARG A 34 10.90 -1.38 3.72
C ARG A 34 10.49 0.01 4.20
N ASN A 35 9.41 0.08 4.97
CA ASN A 35 8.90 1.31 5.56
C ASN A 35 8.96 1.22 7.09
N GLN A 36 9.43 2.27 7.74
CA GLN A 36 9.35 2.45 9.18
C GLN A 36 8.75 3.83 9.46
N ILE A 37 7.53 3.85 9.99
CA ILE A 37 6.87 5.08 10.45
C ILE A 37 7.11 5.20 11.94
N ARG A 38 7.60 6.36 12.39
CA ARG A 38 7.83 6.65 13.79
C ARG A 38 7.12 7.95 14.16
N ASN A 39 6.28 7.87 15.18
CA ASN A 39 5.80 9.05 15.88
C ASN A 39 6.94 9.61 16.75
N ILE A 40 7.33 10.86 16.48
CA ILE A 40 8.32 11.61 17.27
C ILE A 40 7.69 12.84 17.95
N GLY A 41 6.36 12.90 18.00
CA GLY A 41 5.59 13.81 18.82
C GLY A 41 5.48 13.33 20.28
N PHE A 42 4.73 14.09 21.07
CA PHE A 42 4.56 13.84 22.51
C PHE A 42 3.26 13.11 22.86
N VAL A 43 2.38 12.88 21.87
CA VAL A 43 1.09 12.22 22.04
C VAL A 43 0.94 11.11 21.00
N ALA A 44 0.03 10.17 21.24
CA ALA A 44 -0.35 9.18 20.23
C ALA A 44 -1.03 9.87 19.05
N GLU A 45 -0.64 9.46 17.83
CA GLU A 45 -1.17 10.02 16.58
C GLU A 45 -1.71 8.88 15.72
N PRO A 46 -2.86 9.05 15.04
CA PRO A 46 -3.33 8.09 14.07
C PRO A 46 -2.36 8.01 12.89
N VAL A 47 -2.11 6.79 12.39
CA VAL A 47 -1.29 6.55 11.21
C VAL A 47 -2.15 5.86 10.16
N MET A 48 -2.34 6.51 9.02
CA MET A 48 -2.95 5.91 7.84
C MET A 48 -1.86 5.76 6.77
N PHE A 49 -1.59 4.53 6.36
CA PHE A 49 -0.54 4.26 5.38
C PHE A 49 -1.02 3.23 4.37
N MET A 50 -0.95 3.61 3.09
CA MET A 50 -1.29 2.73 1.98
C MET A 50 -0.23 2.86 0.89
N LEU A 51 0.14 1.73 0.28
CA LEU A 51 0.94 1.72 -0.94
C LEU A 51 -0.02 1.75 -2.14
N HIS A 52 -0.19 2.92 -2.73
CA HIS A 52 -0.98 3.06 -3.94
C HIS A 52 -0.18 2.54 -5.14
N MET A 53 -0.53 1.33 -5.58
CA MET A 53 0.11 0.68 -6.73
C MET A 53 -0.84 0.68 -7.91
N ASN A 54 -0.34 1.10 -9.08
CA ASN A 54 -1.11 1.10 -10.32
C ASN A 54 -0.56 0.01 -11.24
N PHE A 55 -1.45 -0.83 -11.75
CA PHE A 55 -1.12 -1.86 -12.74
C PHE A 55 -1.85 -1.54 -14.05
N GLY A 56 -1.10 -1.48 -15.14
CA GLY A 56 -1.62 -1.27 -16.48
C GLY A 56 -1.19 -2.39 -17.42
N TYR A 57 -1.25 -2.13 -18.72
CA TYR A 57 -0.67 -3.04 -19.72
C TYR A 57 0.81 -3.35 -19.40
N PRO A 58 1.29 -4.60 -19.54
CA PRO A 58 0.58 -5.78 -20.05
C PRO A 58 -0.15 -6.61 -18.99
N LEU A 59 -0.14 -6.18 -17.72
CA LEU A 59 -0.77 -6.90 -16.61
C LEU A 59 -2.30 -6.75 -16.61
N LEU A 60 -2.79 -5.58 -17.03
CA LEU A 60 -4.22 -5.29 -17.14
C LEU A 60 -4.75 -5.61 -18.54
N SER A 61 -5.75 -6.47 -18.62
CA SER A 61 -6.49 -6.84 -19.83
C SER A 61 -7.93 -7.24 -19.44
N PRO A 62 -8.86 -7.40 -20.41
CA PRO A 62 -10.20 -7.91 -20.12
C PRO A 62 -10.22 -9.30 -19.45
N ASP A 63 -9.17 -10.09 -19.66
CA ASP A 63 -9.01 -11.43 -19.08
C ASP A 63 -8.26 -11.41 -17.74
N ALA A 64 -7.84 -10.23 -17.25
CA ALA A 64 -7.11 -10.13 -15.98
C ALA A 64 -8.02 -10.48 -14.80
N MET A 65 -7.47 -11.23 -13.85
CA MET A 65 -8.16 -11.60 -12.63
C MET A 65 -7.42 -11.01 -11.43
N LEU A 66 -8.14 -10.35 -10.54
CA LEU A 66 -7.62 -9.96 -9.25
C LEU A 66 -7.72 -11.14 -8.29
N VAL A 67 -6.59 -11.52 -7.71
CA VAL A 67 -6.51 -12.66 -6.80
C VAL A 67 -5.85 -12.24 -5.52
N ILE A 68 -6.62 -12.23 -4.44
CA ILE A 68 -6.19 -11.78 -3.11
C ILE A 68 -6.69 -12.82 -2.11
N PRO A 69 -5.84 -13.33 -1.20
CA PRO A 69 -6.26 -14.21 -0.11
C PRO A 69 -7.01 -13.40 0.95
N SER A 70 -8.26 -13.04 0.65
CA SER A 70 -9.14 -12.27 1.54
C SER A 70 -10.01 -13.21 2.36
N GLU A 71 -10.12 -12.97 3.67
CA GLU A 71 -11.09 -13.64 4.54
C GLU A 71 -12.50 -13.04 4.37
N GLU A 72 -12.58 -11.72 4.29
CA GLU A 72 -13.82 -10.96 4.09
C GLU A 72 -13.61 -9.88 3.03
N ILE A 73 -14.69 -9.53 2.33
CA ILE A 73 -14.72 -8.45 1.35
C ILE A 73 -15.98 -7.61 1.56
N GLU A 74 -15.82 -6.29 1.48
CA GLU A 74 -16.94 -5.34 1.54
C GLU A 74 -16.84 -4.40 0.33
N PRO A 75 -17.91 -4.28 -0.48
CA PRO A 75 -17.91 -3.35 -1.60
C PRO A 75 -17.92 -1.92 -1.08
N ARG A 76 -17.13 -1.05 -1.72
CA ARG A 76 -17.07 0.37 -1.35
C ARG A 76 -18.38 1.12 -1.63
N ASP A 77 -19.05 0.77 -2.71
CA ASP A 77 -20.23 1.45 -3.25
C ASP A 77 -21.10 0.48 -4.10
N GLU A 78 -22.18 1.02 -4.68
CA GLU A 78 -23.12 0.25 -5.51
C GLU A 78 -22.48 -0.33 -6.78
N ASP A 79 -21.53 0.39 -7.39
CA ASP A 79 -20.82 -0.08 -8.59
C ASP A 79 -19.90 -1.26 -8.25
N ALA A 80 -19.14 -1.15 -7.15
CA ALA A 80 -18.34 -2.26 -6.64
C ALA A 80 -19.19 -3.48 -6.23
N SER A 81 -20.42 -3.24 -5.74
CA SER A 81 -21.34 -4.30 -5.32
C SER A 81 -21.72 -5.22 -6.49
N ALA A 82 -21.85 -4.70 -7.71
CA ALA A 82 -22.14 -5.50 -8.90
C ALA A 82 -21.02 -6.50 -9.24
N GLY A 83 -19.78 -6.20 -8.87
CA GLY A 83 -18.60 -7.05 -9.08
C GLY A 83 -18.39 -8.13 -8.02
N MET A 84 -19.15 -8.14 -6.92
CA MET A 84 -18.92 -9.05 -5.80
C MET A 84 -19.01 -10.53 -6.19
N ALA A 85 -19.92 -10.87 -7.11
CA ALA A 85 -20.12 -12.25 -7.55
C ALA A 85 -18.94 -12.82 -8.36
N SER A 86 -18.07 -11.97 -8.93
CA SER A 86 -16.91 -12.39 -9.72
C SER A 86 -15.60 -12.41 -8.93
N PHE A 87 -15.59 -11.93 -7.68
CA PHE A 87 -14.40 -11.97 -6.83
C PHE A 87 -14.02 -13.41 -6.49
N LYS A 88 -12.72 -13.71 -6.56
CA LYS A 88 -12.18 -15.02 -6.17
C LYS A 88 -11.09 -14.85 -5.12
N SER A 89 -11.30 -15.48 -3.97
CA SER A 89 -10.24 -15.74 -2.99
C SER A 89 -9.58 -17.08 -3.31
N ILE A 90 -8.28 -17.22 -3.04
CA ILE A 90 -7.58 -18.53 -3.04
C ILE A 90 -7.49 -19.02 -1.61
#